data_AF-A0AA39NE08-F1
#
_entry.id   AF-A0AA39NE08-F1
#
_cell.length_a   1.000
_cell.length_b   1.000
_cell.length_c   1.000
_cell.angle_alpha   90.00
_cell.angle_beta   90.00
_cell.angle_gamma   90.00
#
_symmetry.space_group_name_H-M   'P 1'
#
loop_
_entity.id
_entity.type
_entity.pdbx_description
1 polymer ?
#
loop_
_entity_poly.entity_id
_entity_poly.type
_entity_poly.pdbx_seq_one_letter_code
_entity_poly.pdbx_strand_id
1 'polypeptide(L)'
;MLFAERNIANQFHESDANANAALSYAVEDLGVQHIIVMGHYGCGGVSAAISSPPSQPWDVADAAVQEWILPLRKLYAQSMRYA
;
A
#
# COMPACT_ATOMS: atom_id res chain seq x y z
N MET A 1 -13.54 10.21 -16.88
CA MET A 1 -12.70 9.02 -17.09
C MET A 1 -11.73 8.92 -15.92
N LEU A 2 -11.69 7.78 -15.23
CA LEU A 2 -10.81 7.58 -14.07
C LEU A 2 -9.67 6.66 -14.50
N PHE A 3 -8.44 7.14 -14.42
CA PHE A 3 -7.25 6.28 -14.49
C PHE A 3 -6.97 5.77 -13.07
N ALA A 4 -6.80 4.46 -12.90
CA ALA A 4 -6.73 3.85 -11.58
C ALA A 4 -5.60 2.81 -11.50
N GLU A 5 -4.81 2.94 -10.44
CA GLU A 5 -3.89 1.92 -9.93
C GLU A 5 -4.46 1.43 -8.59
N ARG A 6 -4.30 0.13 -8.31
CA ARG A 6 -4.80 -0.51 -7.09
C ARG A 6 -3.82 -1.55 -6.62
N ASN A 7 -3.50 -1.49 -5.33
CA ASN A 7 -2.67 -2.47 -4.65
C ASN A 7 -3.18 -2.72 -3.22
N ILE A 8 -2.54 -3.64 -2.49
CA ILE A 8 -2.93 -3.95 -1.11
C ILE A 8 -2.68 -2.72 -0.22
N ALA A 9 -3.76 -2.22 0.38
CA ALA A 9 -3.79 -1.05 1.25
C ALA A 9 -3.48 0.30 0.57
N ASN A 10 -3.60 0.39 -0.76
CA ASN A 10 -3.48 1.65 -1.53
C ASN A 10 -2.19 2.42 -1.23
N GLN A 11 -1.08 1.68 -1.13
CA GLN A 11 0.24 2.21 -0.81
C GLN A 11 0.90 2.79 -2.05
N PHE A 12 1.82 3.72 -1.85
CA PHE A 12 2.77 4.14 -2.87
C PHE A 12 4.19 3.97 -2.31
N HIS A 13 5.03 3.23 -3.03
CA HIS A 13 6.42 3.01 -2.67
C HIS A 13 7.29 3.64 -3.75
N GLU A 14 8.23 4.50 -3.35
CA GLU A 14 9.10 5.22 -4.30
C GLU A 14 9.92 4.28 -5.18
N SER A 15 10.24 3.08 -4.69
CA SER A 15 10.97 2.05 -5.43
C SER A 15 10.07 1.09 -6.23
N ASP A 16 8.74 1.22 -6.17
CA ASP A 16 7.84 0.36 -6.94
C ASP A 16 7.72 0.86 -8.38
N ALA A 17 8.33 0.13 -9.30
CA ALA A 17 8.29 0.45 -10.73
C ALA A 17 6.86 0.41 -11.31
N ASN A 18 5.94 -0.39 -10.74
CA ASN A 18 4.55 -0.47 -11.21
C ASN A 18 3.81 0.85 -10.92
N ALA A 19 3.80 1.27 -9.65
CA ALA A 19 3.15 2.50 -9.23
C ALA A 19 3.75 3.74 -9.92
N ASN A 20 5.09 3.78 -10.06
CA ASN A 20 5.76 4.86 -10.78
C ASN A 20 5.39 4.89 -12.27
N ALA A 21 5.33 3.75 -12.95
CA ALA A 21 4.94 3.71 -14.37
C ALA A 21 3.49 4.19 -14.58
N ALA A 22 2.57 3.78 -13.71
CA ALA A 22 1.19 4.25 -13.73
C ALA A 22 1.10 5.77 -13.47
N LEU A 23 1.84 6.26 -12.47
CA LEU A 23 1.87 7.68 -12.13
C LEU A 23 2.45 8.53 -13.26
N SER A 24 3.60 8.14 -13.83
CA SER A 24 4.22 8.84 -14.95
C SER A 24 3.30 8.92 -16.17
N TYR A 25 2.66 7.81 -16.54
CA TYR A 25 1.72 7.81 -17.67
C TYR A 25 0.50 8.71 -17.40
N ALA A 26 -0.04 8.67 -16.18
CA ALA A 26 -1.17 9.50 -15.82
C ALA A 26 -0.85 11.01 -15.91
N VAL A 27 0.33 11.41 -15.43
CA VAL A 27 0.73 12.83 -15.38
C VAL A 27 1.23 13.31 -16.74
N GLU A 28 2.20 12.61 -17.34
CA GLU A 28 2.92 13.07 -18.53
C GLU A 28 2.12 12.85 -19.81
N ASP A 29 1.47 11.70 -19.96
CA ASP A 29 0.78 11.32 -21.20
C ASP A 29 -0.72 11.65 -21.17
N LEU A 30 -1.39 11.42 -20.02
CA LEU A 30 -2.83 11.70 -19.88
C LEU A 30 -3.13 13.11 -19.36
N GLY A 31 -2.14 13.82 -18.82
CA GLY A 31 -2.30 15.19 -18.32
C GLY A 31 -3.28 15.31 -17.14
N VAL A 32 -3.34 14.30 -16.25
CA VAL A 32 -4.25 14.35 -15.10
C VAL A 32 -3.85 15.50 -14.15
N GLN A 33 -4.84 16.28 -13.71
CA GLN A 33 -4.61 17.42 -12.80
C GLN A 33 -4.76 17.07 -11.32
N HIS A 34 -5.35 15.91 -11.03
CA HIS A 34 -5.67 15.49 -9.67
C HIS A 34 -5.29 14.03 -9.46
N ILE A 35 -4.57 13.77 -8.38
CA ILE A 35 -4.23 12.44 -7.89
C ILE A 35 -4.94 12.26 -6.54
N ILE A 36 -5.65 11.14 -6.39
CA ILE A 36 -6.42 10.84 -5.18
C ILE A 36 -5.93 9.52 -4.60
N VAL A 37 -5.39 9.55 -3.38
CA VAL A 37 -5.15 8.33 -2.59
C VAL A 37 -6.43 7.99 -1.83
N MET A 38 -7.09 6.91 -2.22
CA MET A 38 -8.39 6.52 -1.66
C MET A 38 -8.26 5.27 -0.79
N GLY A 39 -8.31 5.46 0.53
CA GLY A 39 -8.49 4.38 1.50
C GLY A 39 -9.94 3.90 1.57
N HIS A 40 -10.18 2.82 2.33
CA HIS A 40 -11.53 2.37 2.65
C HIS A 40 -11.60 1.74 4.05
N TYR A 41 -12.76 1.83 4.69
CA TYR A 41 -13.01 1.15 5.96
C TYR A 41 -12.98 -0.37 5.78
N GLY A 42 -12.55 -1.09 6.83
CA GLY A 42 -12.44 -2.54 6.80
C GLY A 42 -11.35 -3.07 5.86
N CYS A 43 -10.34 -2.27 5.54
CA CYS A 43 -9.24 -2.72 4.67
C CYS A 43 -8.46 -3.89 5.31
N GLY A 44 -8.52 -5.06 4.68
CA GLY A 44 -7.84 -6.26 5.15
C GLY A 44 -6.31 -6.10 5.22
N GLY A 45 -5.71 -5.39 4.25
CA GLY A 45 -4.27 -5.10 4.25
C GLY A 45 -3.84 -4.21 5.44
N VAL A 46 -4.63 -3.19 5.75
CA VAL A 46 -4.41 -2.35 6.95
C VAL A 46 -4.61 -3.18 8.22
N SER A 47 -5.69 -3.96 8.30
CA SER A 47 -5.98 -4.84 9.44
C SER A 47 -4.83 -5.81 9.71
N ALA A 48 -4.26 -6.41 8.66
CA ALA A 48 -3.11 -7.30 8.76
C ALA A 48 -1.85 -6.56 9.25
N ALA A 49 -1.65 -5.32 8.81
CA ALA A 49 -0.49 -4.52 9.20
C ALA A 49 -0.49 -4.11 10.68
N ILE A 50 -1.68 -3.83 11.24
CA ILE A 50 -1.83 -3.41 12.65
C ILE A 50 -2.00 -4.58 13.62
N SER A 51 -2.27 -5.79 13.12
CA SER A 51 -2.39 -7.02 13.91
C SER A 51 -1.04 -7.70 14.08
N SER A 52 -0.91 -8.62 15.06
CA SER A 52 0.29 -9.47 15.16
C SER A 52 0.54 -10.24 13.86
N PRO A 53 1.80 -10.30 13.38
CA PRO A 53 2.11 -11.05 12.16
C PRO A 53 1.86 -12.56 12.37
N PRO A 54 1.58 -13.32 11.29
CA PRO A 54 1.47 -14.77 11.38
C PRO A 54 2.77 -15.39 11.90
N SER A 55 2.66 -16.52 12.60
CA SER A 55 3.82 -17.25 13.10
C SER A 55 4.70 -17.76 11.96
N GLN A 56 6.01 -17.62 12.10
CA GLN A 56 6.98 -18.18 11.17
C GLN A 56 7.12 -19.71 11.32
N PRO A 57 7.60 -20.44 10.29
CA PRO A 57 8.06 -19.93 8.99
C PRO A 57 6.90 -19.51 8.07
N TRP A 58 7.14 -18.47 7.27
CA TRP A 58 6.21 -18.03 6.23
C TRP A 58 6.47 -18.79 4.93
N ASP A 59 5.41 -19.12 4.21
CA ASP A 59 5.55 -19.52 2.81
C ASP A 59 5.80 -18.31 1.90
N VAL A 60 5.96 -18.56 0.60
CA VAL A 60 6.27 -17.50 -0.38
C VAL A 60 5.15 -16.45 -0.47
N ALA A 61 3.89 -16.86 -0.33
CA ALA A 61 2.75 -15.96 -0.44
C ALA A 61 2.62 -15.09 0.82
N ASP A 62 2.77 -15.69 2.00
CA ASP A 62 2.80 -14.98 3.27
C ASP A 62 3.95 -13.98 3.31
N ALA A 63 5.16 -14.39 2.90
CA ALA A 63 6.31 -13.50 2.84
C ALA A 63 6.03 -12.28 1.94
N ALA A 64 5.50 -12.49 0.73
CA ALA A 64 5.19 -11.41 -0.20
C ALA A 64 4.18 -10.40 0.40
N VAL A 65 3.13 -10.88 1.07
CA VAL A 65 2.14 -10.00 1.71
C VAL A 65 2.73 -9.27 2.92
N GLN A 66 3.47 -9.99 3.79
CA GLN A 66 4.08 -9.39 4.98
C GLN A 66 5.12 -8.33 4.63
N GLU A 67 5.93 -8.56 3.60
CA GLU A 67 6.88 -7.58 3.07
C GLU A 67 6.17 -6.35 2.50
N TRP A 68 5.09 -6.56 1.73
CA TRP A 68 4.31 -5.47 1.14
C TRP A 68 3.70 -4.54 2.19
N ILE A 69 3.12 -5.08 3.27
CA ILE A 69 2.47 -4.28 4.31
C ILE A 69 3.43 -3.82 5.42
N LEU A 70 4.71 -4.20 5.36
CA LEU A 70 5.71 -3.87 6.37
C LEU A 70 5.85 -2.35 6.62
N PRO A 71 5.82 -1.47 5.59
CA PRO A 71 5.86 -0.03 5.83
C PRO A 71 4.65 0.47 6.63
N LEU A 72 3.44 -0.04 6.37
CA LEU A 72 2.26 0.29 7.19
C LEU A 72 2.43 -0.16 8.63
N ARG A 73 2.98 -1.37 8.86
CA ARG A 73 3.25 -1.89 10.21
C ARG A 73 4.24 -0.99 10.96
N LYS A 74 5.31 -0.55 10.30
CA LYS A 74 6.30 0.39 10.87
C LYS A 74 5.66 1.75 11.16
N LEU A 75 4.88 2.29 10.22
CA LEU A 75 4.15 3.54 10.39
C LEU A 75 3.18 3.48 11.58
N TYR A 76 2.45 2.37 11.72
CA TYR A 76 1.53 2.14 12.83
C TYR A 76 2.27 2.11 14.17
N ALA A 77 3.39 1.38 14.26
CA ALA A 77 4.20 1.29 15.47
C ALA A 77 4.80 2.64 15.91
N GLN A 78 4.99 3.58 14.98
CA GLN A 78 5.44 4.95 15.25
C GLN A 78 4.29 5.93 15.48
N SER A 79 3.03 5.52 15.24
CA SER A 79 1.89 6.41 15.33
C SER A 79 1.39 6.53 16.77
N MET A 80 1.16 7.77 17.22
CA MET A 80 0.55 8.08 18.53
C MET A 80 -0.97 7.84 18.55
N ARG A 81 -1.53 7.08 17.59
CA ARG A 81 -2.98 6.94 17.43
C ARG A 81 -3.63 6.04 18.49
N TYR A 82 -2.83 5.27 19.22
CA TYR A 82 -3.29 4.37 20.29
C TYR A 82 -2.39 4.42 21.53
N ALA A 83 -1.63 5.52 21.70
CA ALA A 83 -0.89 5.83 22.92
C ALA A 83 -1.75 6.70 23.85
#